data_AF-A0A966QGG3-F1
#
_entry.id   AF-A0A966QGG3-F1
#
_cell.length_a   1.000
_cell.length_b   1.000
_cell.length_c   1.000
_cell.angle_alpha   90.00
_cell.angle_beta   90.00
_cell.angle_gamma   90.00
#
_symmetry.space_group_name_H-M   'P 1'
#
loop_
_entity.id
_entity.type
_entity.pdbx_description
1 polymer ?
#
loop_
_entity_poly.entity_id
_entity_poly.type
_entity_poly.pdbx_seq_one_letter_code
_entity_poly.pdbx_strand_id
1 'polypeptide(L)'
;ENNKWAIGMDHNRATSDPEIWRKAAAFGMAGEEVDGMDVLAVRAAAQRAIERARAGEGPTLLECLTYRFRGHSLADPDELRAEEEKEFWAKRDPIKQLAAHLVAQNLATPEELKAIDKEIDAEVADCVEFALAAPEPKPEELTRYIWAED
;
A
#
# COMPACT_ATOMS: atom_id res chain seq x y z
N GLU A 1 0.39 3.63 6.19
CA GLU A 1 -0.07 4.27 4.94
C GLU A 1 -1.24 5.18 5.26
N ASN A 2 -1.12 6.46 4.93
CA ASN A 2 -2.19 7.44 5.06
C ASN A 2 -2.74 7.74 3.67
N ASN A 3 -3.90 7.16 3.36
CA ASN A 3 -4.58 7.31 2.06
C ASN A 3 -5.63 8.45 2.06
N LYS A 4 -5.60 9.32 3.08
CA LYS A 4 -6.53 10.43 3.35
C LYS A 4 -7.94 10.05 3.84
N TRP A 5 -8.32 8.77 3.86
CA TRP A 5 -9.70 8.37 4.16
C TRP A 5 -9.83 7.06 4.95
N ALA A 6 -10.55 7.10 6.07
CA ALA A 6 -11.02 5.91 6.78
C ALA A 6 -12.49 5.63 6.41
N ILE A 7 -12.71 4.78 5.40
CA ILE A 7 -14.03 4.53 4.77
C ILE A 7 -14.59 5.84 4.19
N GLY A 8 -15.40 6.56 4.97
CA GLY A 8 -15.98 7.86 4.64
C GLY A 8 -15.54 9.01 5.58
N MET A 9 -14.63 8.75 6.53
CA MET A 9 -14.06 9.77 7.40
C MET A 9 -12.78 10.34 6.78
N ASP A 10 -12.79 11.64 6.48
CA ASP A 10 -11.60 12.39 6.07
C ASP A 10 -10.53 12.39 7.17
N HIS A 11 -9.27 12.25 6.76
CA HIS A 11 -8.11 12.18 7.64
C HIS A 11 -7.98 13.38 8.59
N ASN A 12 -8.24 14.59 8.11
CA ASN A 12 -8.10 15.80 8.95
C ASN A 12 -9.19 15.88 10.02
N ARG A 13 -10.25 15.07 9.91
CA ARG A 13 -11.32 14.93 10.89
C ARG A 13 -11.15 13.72 11.80
N ALA A 14 -10.24 12.81 11.47
CA ALA A 14 -10.07 11.54 12.19
C ALA A 14 -9.22 11.66 13.47
N THR A 15 -8.45 12.73 13.62
CA THR A 15 -7.50 12.92 14.73
C THR A 15 -7.29 14.41 15.01
N SER A 16 -7.03 14.76 16.27
CA SER A 16 -6.68 16.15 16.66
C SER A 16 -5.28 16.58 16.19
N ASP A 17 -4.40 15.62 15.93
CA ASP A 17 -3.09 15.83 15.31
C ASP A 17 -3.02 15.00 14.01
N PRO A 18 -3.19 15.65 12.84
CA PRO A 18 -3.20 14.98 11.53
C PRO A 18 -1.84 14.45 11.08
N GLU A 19 -0.72 14.94 11.61
CA GLU A 19 0.60 14.44 11.23
C GLU A 19 0.90 13.16 12.04
N ILE A 20 0.48 12.00 11.52
CA ILE A 20 0.56 10.72 12.24
C ILE A 20 2.00 10.38 12.62
N TRP A 21 2.98 10.68 11.76
CA TRP A 21 4.38 10.44 12.06
C TRP A 21 4.85 11.13 13.36
N ARG A 22 4.28 12.27 13.75
CA ARG A 22 4.63 12.97 15.01
C ARG A 22 4.23 12.19 16.25
N LYS A 23 3.23 11.31 16.15
CA LYS A 23 2.77 10.47 17.26
C LYS A 23 3.88 9.54 17.77
N ALA A 24 4.90 9.27 16.95
CA ALA A 24 6.10 8.53 17.35
C ALA A 24 6.77 9.11 18.61
N ALA A 25 6.81 10.45 18.73
CA ALA A 25 7.46 11.12 19.85
C ALA A 25 6.82 10.78 21.20
N ALA A 26 5.51 10.54 21.25
CA ALA A 26 4.81 10.13 22.47
C ALA A 26 5.27 8.76 23.01
N PHE A 27 5.87 7.93 22.15
CA PHE A 27 6.43 6.63 22.49
C PHE A 27 7.97 6.63 22.55
N GLY A 28 8.61 7.79 22.43
CA GLY A 28 10.07 7.89 22.33
C GLY A 28 10.64 7.27 21.04
N MET A 29 9.81 7.14 20.00
CA MET A 29 10.18 6.55 18.71
C MET A 29 10.59 7.63 17.71
N ALA A 30 11.41 7.25 16.73
CA ALA A 30 11.62 8.08 15.55
C ALA A 30 10.35 8.10 14.68
N GLY A 31 10.06 9.23 14.03
CA GLY A 31 8.93 9.38 13.12
C GLY A 31 9.36 10.12 11.85
N GLU A 32 8.87 9.68 10.70
CA GLU A 32 9.16 10.31 9.40
C GLU A 32 7.90 10.33 8.52
N GLU A 33 7.60 11.49 7.92
CA GLU A 33 6.62 11.60 6.83
C GLU A 33 7.31 11.32 5.50
N VAL A 34 6.65 10.53 4.65
CA VAL A 34 7.19 10.11 3.37
C VAL A 34 6.15 10.33 2.29
N ASP A 35 6.57 10.81 1.12
CA ASP A 35 5.73 10.79 -0.07
C ASP A 35 5.45 9.34 -0.47
N GLY A 36 4.27 8.83 -0.13
CA GLY A 36 3.84 7.47 -0.41
C GLY A 36 3.51 7.21 -1.88
N MET A 37 3.60 8.24 -2.73
CA MET A 37 3.49 8.12 -4.18
C MET A 37 4.87 8.08 -4.88
N ASP A 38 5.97 8.12 -4.12
CA ASP A 38 7.33 7.93 -4.62
C ASP A 38 7.93 6.64 -4.02
N VAL A 39 8.05 5.61 -4.87
CA VAL A 39 8.56 4.29 -4.48
C VAL A 39 10.00 4.37 -3.96
N LEU A 40 10.83 5.26 -4.52
CA LEU A 40 12.22 5.41 -4.10
C LEU A 40 12.33 6.15 -2.77
N ALA A 41 11.47 7.14 -2.51
CA ALA A 41 11.37 7.81 -1.22
C ALA A 41 10.93 6.82 -0.12
N VAL A 42 9.89 6.04 -0.37
CA VAL A 42 9.42 4.98 0.56
C VAL A 42 10.52 3.96 0.83
N ARG A 43 11.21 3.48 -0.21
CA ARG A 43 12.33 2.54 -0.05
C ARG A 43 13.45 3.14 0.79
N ALA A 44 13.84 4.39 0.55
CA ALA A 44 14.91 5.04 1.29
C ALA A 44 14.55 5.24 2.78
N ALA A 45 13.31 5.65 3.07
CA ALA A 45 12.82 5.80 4.43
C ALA A 45 12.74 4.45 5.16
N ALA A 46 12.21 3.41 4.49
CA ALA A 46 12.17 2.06 5.02
C ALA A 46 13.59 1.53 5.33
N GLN A 47 14.56 1.76 4.44
CA GLN A 47 15.94 1.35 4.64
C GLN A 47 16.54 1.98 5.92
N ARG A 48 16.37 3.30 6.11
CA ARG A 48 16.82 3.99 7.34
C ARG A 48 16.16 3.42 8.60
N ALA A 49 14.84 3.20 8.55
CA ALA A 49 14.08 2.64 9.67
C ALA A 49 14.55 1.22 10.02
N ILE A 50 14.80 0.38 9.01
CA ILE A 50 15.29 -0.98 9.17
C ILE A 50 16.71 -0.99 9.75
N GLU A 51 17.60 -0.13 9.24
CA GLU A 51 18.97 0.01 9.75
C GLU A 51 18.98 0.41 11.22
N ARG A 52 18.19 1.42 11.60
CA ARG A 52 18.00 1.84 13.00
C ARG A 52 17.54 0.67 13.89
N ALA A 53 16.51 -0.05 13.45
CA ALA A 53 15.98 -1.19 14.21
C ALA A 53 17.04 -2.30 14.37
N ARG A 54 17.79 -2.62 13.32
CA ARG A 54 18.86 -3.63 13.34
C ARG A 54 20.07 -3.21 14.18
N ALA A 55 20.35 -1.91 14.28
CA ALA A 55 21.39 -1.35 15.14
C ALA A 55 21.00 -1.36 16.64
N GLY A 56 19.77 -1.74 16.98
CA GLY A 56 19.28 -1.73 18.36
C GLY A 56 18.84 -0.34 18.84
N GLU A 57 18.67 0.62 17.94
CA GLU A 57 18.29 2.01 18.25
C GLU A 57 16.76 2.20 18.36
N GLY A 58 16.00 1.10 18.32
CA GLY A 58 14.56 1.07 18.48
C GLY A 58 13.78 1.29 17.17
N PRO A 59 12.44 1.31 17.26
CA PRO A 59 11.56 1.37 16.10
C PRO A 59 11.38 2.80 15.56
N THR A 60 10.89 2.87 14.31
CA THR A 60 10.52 4.10 13.61
C THR A 60 9.08 4.00 13.10
N LEU A 61 8.30 5.07 13.21
CA LEU A 61 7.00 5.22 12.56
C LEU A 61 7.17 5.93 11.22
N LEU A 62 6.80 5.27 10.12
CA LEU A 62 6.76 5.88 8.79
C LEU A 62 5.31 6.19 8.41
N GLU A 63 5.02 7.46 8.13
CA GLU A 63 3.76 7.88 7.54
C GLU A 63 3.93 8.08 6.03
N CYS A 64 3.60 7.06 5.24
CA CYS A 64 3.56 7.18 3.79
C CYS A 64 2.25 7.84 3.35
N LEU A 65 2.31 9.09 2.88
CA LEU A 65 1.18 9.84 2.33
C LEU A 65 0.85 9.33 0.92
N THR A 66 -0.27 8.64 0.77
CA THR A 66 -0.67 7.97 -0.47
C THR A 66 -2.15 8.22 -0.77
N TYR A 67 -2.72 7.49 -1.73
CA TYR A 67 -4.12 7.61 -2.08
C TYR A 67 -4.76 6.29 -2.53
N ARG A 68 -6.01 6.07 -2.12
CA ARG A 68 -6.81 4.93 -2.57
C ARG A 68 -7.61 5.35 -3.81
N PHE A 69 -7.26 4.85 -4.99
CA PHE A 69 -7.92 5.32 -6.23
C PHE A 69 -9.39 4.91 -6.38
N ARG A 70 -9.82 3.82 -5.75
CA ARG A 70 -11.20 3.31 -5.82
C ARG A 70 -11.94 3.55 -4.51
N GLY A 71 -13.23 3.21 -4.45
CA GLY A 71 -14.01 3.15 -3.20
C GLY A 71 -13.35 2.26 -2.13
N HIS A 72 -13.83 2.35 -0.89
CA HIS A 72 -13.27 1.60 0.25
C HIS A 72 -13.34 0.10 0.04
N SER A 73 -14.41 -0.37 -0.58
CA SER A 73 -14.67 -1.76 -0.89
C SER A 73 -15.51 -1.83 -2.17
N LEU A 74 -15.81 -3.04 -2.63
CA LEU A 74 -16.72 -3.27 -3.76
C LEU A 74 -18.11 -2.64 -3.54
N ALA A 75 -18.53 -2.50 -2.28
CA ALA A 75 -19.83 -1.94 -1.92
C ALA A 75 -19.82 -0.41 -1.70
N ASP A 76 -18.66 0.24 -1.73
CA ASP A 76 -18.55 1.69 -1.53
C ASP A 76 -18.67 2.41 -2.89
N PRO A 77 -19.70 3.24 -3.12
CA PRO A 77 -19.92 3.94 -4.38
C PRO A 77 -18.95 5.10 -4.62
N ASP A 78 -18.10 5.44 -3.64
CA ASP A 78 -17.05 6.45 -3.77
C ASP A 78 -17.54 7.90 -3.99
N GLU A 79 -18.66 8.25 -3.36
CA GLU A 79 -19.34 9.55 -3.56
C GLU A 79 -18.86 10.65 -2.60
N LEU A 80 -18.12 10.31 -1.56
CA LEU A 80 -17.75 11.25 -0.49
C LEU A 80 -16.52 12.12 -0.80
N ARG A 81 -15.81 11.82 -1.89
CA ARG A 81 -14.53 12.45 -2.24
C ARG A 81 -14.70 13.31 -3.48
N ALA A 82 -14.15 14.51 -3.44
CA ALA A 82 -14.24 15.47 -4.54
C ALA A 82 -13.52 14.91 -5.79
N GLU A 83 -14.05 15.20 -6.97
CA GLU A 83 -13.45 14.72 -8.22
C GLU A 83 -12.06 15.36 -8.43
N GLU A 84 -11.90 16.63 -8.05
CA GLU A 84 -10.63 17.35 -8.12
C GLU A 84 -9.54 16.70 -7.26
N GLU A 85 -9.91 16.15 -6.10
CA GLU A 85 -9.00 15.40 -5.24
C GLU A 85 -8.56 14.11 -5.95
N LYS A 86 -9.50 13.35 -6.51
CA LYS A 86 -9.21 12.12 -7.25
C LYS A 86 -8.30 12.39 -8.45
N GLU A 87 -8.59 13.43 -9.23
CA GLU A 87 -7.78 13.84 -10.38
C GLU A 87 -6.37 14.27 -9.99
N PHE A 88 -6.21 15.00 -8.88
CA PHE A 88 -4.90 15.39 -8.36
C PHE A 88 -4.04 14.16 -8.07
N TRP A 89 -4.59 13.18 -7.35
CA TRP A 89 -3.85 11.97 -7.00
C TRP A 89 -3.66 11.02 -8.19
N ALA A 90 -4.59 10.96 -9.14
CA ALA A 90 -4.46 10.13 -10.34
C ALA A 90 -3.25 10.54 -11.20
N LYS A 91 -2.88 11.83 -11.21
CA LYS A 91 -1.66 12.34 -11.87
C LYS A 91 -0.37 11.94 -11.14
N ARG A 92 -0.48 11.48 -9.90
CA ARG A 92 0.63 11.06 -9.05
C ARG A 92 0.79 9.54 -8.95
N ASP A 93 0.18 8.78 -9.87
CA ASP A 93 0.26 7.32 -9.89
C ASP A 93 1.74 6.83 -9.80
N PRO A 94 2.13 6.15 -8.70
CA PRO A 94 3.51 5.74 -8.45
C PRO A 94 4.04 4.77 -9.51
N ILE A 95 3.16 3.94 -10.09
CA ILE A 95 3.55 2.97 -11.13
C ILE A 95 3.96 3.73 -12.39
N LYS A 96 3.15 4.70 -12.82
CA LYS A 96 3.45 5.52 -14.00
C LYS A 96 4.69 6.38 -13.80
N GLN A 97 4.85 6.97 -12.61
CA GLN A 97 6.02 7.78 -12.31
C GLN A 97 7.30 6.95 -12.29
N LEU A 98 7.28 5.77 -11.65
CA LEU A 98 8.44 4.88 -11.63
C LEU A 98 8.77 4.36 -13.04
N ALA A 99 7.77 3.95 -13.81
CA ALA A 99 7.96 3.52 -15.20
C ALA A 99 8.64 4.61 -16.05
N ALA A 100 8.15 5.85 -15.97
CA ALA A 100 8.74 6.99 -16.66
C ALA A 100 10.19 7.26 -16.21
N HIS A 101 10.46 7.15 -14.90
CA HIS A 101 11.80 7.31 -14.36
C HIS A 101 12.76 6.23 -14.89
N LEU A 102 12.36 4.96 -14.88
CA LEU A 102 13.19 3.84 -15.37
C LEU A 102 13.55 4.02 -16.84
N VAL A 103 12.59 4.39 -17.67
CA VAL A 103 12.83 4.67 -19.11
C VAL A 103 13.74 5.87 -19.29
N ALA A 104 13.51 6.97 -18.58
CA ALA A 104 14.35 8.16 -18.66
C ALA A 104 15.81 7.91 -18.23
N GLN A 105 16.03 6.96 -17.32
CA GLN A 105 17.36 6.54 -16.87
C GLN A 105 17.97 5.40 -17.71
N ASN A 106 17.31 4.94 -18.78
CA ASN A 106 17.70 3.78 -19.59
C ASN A 106 17.89 2.49 -18.77
N LEU A 107 17.11 2.35 -17.69
CA LEU A 107 17.11 1.16 -16.83
C LEU A 107 16.10 0.10 -17.29
N ALA A 108 15.12 0.50 -18.11
CA ALA A 108 14.17 -0.38 -18.76
C ALA A 108 13.65 0.29 -20.04
N THR A 109 13.18 -0.52 -20.98
CA THR A 109 12.46 -0.08 -22.17
C THR A 109 10.95 -0.19 -21.98
N PRO A 110 10.13 0.61 -22.70
CA PRO A 110 8.68 0.45 -22.68
C PRO A 110 8.21 -0.97 -23.03
N GLU A 111 8.94 -1.66 -23.93
CA GLU A 111 8.65 -3.02 -24.35
C GLU A 111 8.89 -4.04 -23.22
N GLU A 112 9.96 -3.88 -22.44
CA GLU A 112 10.23 -4.71 -21.26
C GLU A 112 9.15 -4.51 -20.18
N LEU A 113 8.76 -3.26 -19.90
CA LEU A 113 7.70 -2.98 -18.93
C LEU A 113 6.36 -3.61 -19.36
N LYS A 114 6.02 -3.52 -20.65
CA LYS A 114 4.83 -4.16 -21.21
C LYS A 114 4.91 -5.69 -21.18
N ALA A 115 6.11 -6.26 -21.28
CA ALA A 115 6.30 -7.70 -21.15
C ALA A 115 6.01 -8.16 -19.72
N ILE A 116 6.47 -7.39 -18.72
CA ILE A 116 6.16 -7.63 -17.29
C ILE A 116 4.65 -7.57 -17.05
N ASP A 117 3.93 -6.57 -17.58
CA ASP A 117 2.47 -6.49 -17.42
C ASP A 117 1.78 -7.77 -17.92
N LYS A 118 2.20 -8.31 -19.07
CA LYS A 118 1.64 -9.54 -19.63
C LYS A 118 1.96 -10.79 -18.81
N GLU A 119 3.16 -10.86 -18.25
CA GLU A 119 3.58 -11.96 -17.38
C GLU A 119 2.73 -11.98 -16.11
N ILE A 120 2.54 -10.81 -15.48
CA ILE A 120 1.71 -10.67 -14.29
C ILE A 120 0.24 -10.96 -14.60
N ASP A 121 -0.30 -10.52 -15.74
CA ASP A 121 -1.67 -10.86 -16.16
C ASP A 121 -1.87 -12.38 -16.28
N ALA A 122 -0.88 -13.10 -16.82
CA ALA A 122 -0.93 -14.55 -16.95
C ALA A 122 -0.83 -15.25 -15.58
N GLU A 123 0.05 -14.79 -14.70
CA GLU A 123 0.18 -15.31 -13.33
C GLU A 123 -1.11 -15.12 -12.52
N VAL A 124 -1.72 -13.93 -12.61
CA VAL A 124 -3.00 -13.65 -11.94
C VAL A 124 -4.12 -14.54 -12.49
N ALA A 125 -4.17 -14.78 -13.81
CA ALA A 125 -5.16 -15.66 -14.41
C ALA A 125 -5.02 -17.11 -13.91
N ASP A 126 -3.79 -17.63 -13.85
CA ASP A 126 -3.50 -18.96 -13.29
C ASP A 126 -3.88 -19.06 -11.81
N CYS A 127 -3.55 -18.03 -11.01
CA CYS A 127 -3.95 -17.97 -9.60
C CYS A 127 -5.47 -17.99 -9.40
N VAL A 128 -6.22 -17.29 -10.26
CA VAL A 128 -7.70 -17.28 -10.23
C VAL A 128 -8.26 -18.65 -10.63
N GLU A 129 -7.74 -19.26 -11.69
CA GLU A 129 -8.14 -20.61 -12.12
C GLU A 129 -7.89 -21.64 -11.01
N PHE A 130 -6.69 -21.63 -10.42
CA PHE A 130 -6.34 -22.48 -9.30
C PHE A 130 -7.31 -22.29 -8.12
N ALA A 131 -7.61 -21.04 -7.73
CA ALA A 131 -8.51 -20.75 -6.62
C ALA A 131 -9.94 -21.21 -6.88
N LEU A 132 -10.45 -21.07 -8.12
CA LEU A 132 -11.80 -21.51 -8.50
C LEU A 132 -11.91 -23.03 -8.66
N ALA A 133 -10.82 -23.70 -9.05
CA ALA A 133 -10.77 -25.15 -9.17
C ALA A 133 -10.54 -25.87 -7.84
N ALA A 134 -10.12 -25.13 -6.80
CA ALA A 134 -9.92 -25.69 -5.47
C ALA A 134 -11.24 -26.23 -4.89
N PRO A 135 -11.22 -27.41 -4.24
CA PRO A 135 -12.42 -27.93 -3.60
C PRO A 135 -12.83 -27.03 -2.44
N GLU A 136 -14.14 -26.93 -2.21
CA GLU A 136 -14.69 -26.32 -1.00
C GLU A 136 -14.12 -27.02 0.25
N PRO A 137 -13.85 -26.26 1.33
CA PRO A 137 -13.37 -26.86 2.57
C PRO A 137 -14.41 -27.84 3.13
N LYS A 138 -13.93 -28.95 3.69
CA LYS A 138 -14.84 -29.94 4.27
C LYS A 138 -15.49 -29.40 5.55
N PRO A 139 -16.73 -29.78 5.89
CA PRO A 139 -17.36 -29.37 7.14
C PRO A 139 -16.53 -29.68 8.39
N GLU A 140 -15.77 -30.78 8.39
CA GLU A 140 -14.88 -31.15 9.50
C GLU A 140 -13.77 -30.12 9.76
N GLU A 141 -13.43 -29.29 8.76
CA GLU A 141 -12.40 -28.26 8.91
C GLU A 141 -12.90 -27.00 9.63
N LEU A 142 -14.21 -26.90 9.91
CA LEU A 142 -14.81 -25.73 10.56
C LEU A 142 -14.18 -25.41 11.93
N THR A 143 -13.84 -26.44 12.72
CA THR A 143 -13.24 -26.27 14.05
C THR A 143 -11.72 -26.42 14.05
N ARG A 144 -11.14 -26.70 12.88
CA ARG A 144 -9.69 -26.87 12.73
C ARG A 144 -9.00 -25.57 13.12
N TYR A 145 -7.91 -25.69 13.87
CA TYR A 145 -7.12 -24.58 14.43
C TYR A 145 -7.79 -23.73 15.52
N ILE A 146 -8.94 -24.15 16.07
CA ILE A 146 -9.43 -23.58 17.34
C ILE A 146 -8.52 -24.01 18.51
N TRP A 147 -8.06 -25.26 18.48
CA TRP A 147 -7.12 -25.82 19.44
C TRP A 147 -5.92 -26.45 18.71
N ALA A 148 -4.83 -26.68 19.44
CA ALA A 148 -3.60 -27.28 18.91
C ALA A 148 -3.74 -28.79 18.63
N GLU A 149 -4.59 -29.45 19.40
CA GLU A 149 -5.03 -30.83 19.18
C GLU A 149 -6.53 -30.79 18.86
N ASP A 150 -7.00 -31.74 18.04
CA ASP A 150 -8.41 -31.85 17.64
C ASP A 150 -9.33 -32.21 18.83
#